data_AF-A0A975XN42-F1
#
_entry.id   AF-A0A975XN42-F1
#
_cell.length_a   1.000
_cell.length_b   1.000
_cell.length_c   1.000
_cell.angle_alpha   90.00
_cell.angle_beta   90.00
_cell.angle_gamma   90.00
#
_symmetry.space_group_name_H-M   'P 1'
#
loop_
_entity.id
_entity.type
_entity.pdbx_description
1 polymer ?
#
loop_
_entity_poly.entity_id
_entity_poly.type
_entity_poly.pdbx_seq_one_letter_code
_entity_poly.pdbx_strand_id
1 'polypeptide(L)' 'MKKEIEELLNGQITAYKISKDTGIPNNNIYAFMSGKRKIDNMTLATAEKLYNYYKQTKKGSK' A
#
# COMPACT_ATOMS: atom_id res chain seq x y z
N MET A 1 -7.29 8.20 4.71
CA MET A 1 -6.03 7.42 4.73
C MET A 1 -6.28 5.91 4.65
N LYS A 2 -7.02 5.28 5.58
CA LYS A 2 -7.23 3.82 5.59
C LYS A 2 -7.91 3.29 4.31
N LYS A 3 -9.01 3.90 3.87
CA LYS A 3 -9.75 3.49 2.67
C LYS A 3 -8.90 3.54 1.40
N GLU A 4 -8.03 4.54 1.30
CA GLU A 4 -7.11 4.75 0.18
C GLU A 4 -6.02 3.68 0.16
N ILE A 5 -5.53 3.28 1.33
CA ILE A 5 -4.60 2.15 1.47
C ILE A 5 -5.32 0.83 1.12
N GLU A 6 -6.57 0.64 1.55
CA GLU A 6 -7.38 -0.53 1.17
C GLU A 6 -7.60 -0.61 -0.35
N GLU A 7 -7.95 0.52 -1.00
CA GLU A 7 -8.11 0.59 -2.45
C GLU A 7 -6.79 0.29 -3.18
N LEU A 8 -5.67 0.81 -2.67
CA LEU A 8 -4.34 0.52 -3.22
C LEU A 8 -4.01 -0.97 -3.15
N LEU A 9 -4.21 -1.59 -1.98
CA LEU A 9 -3.82 -2.98 -1.72
C LEU A 9 -4.74 -3.99 -2.42
N ASN A 10 -6.02 -3.65 -2.59
CA ASN A 10 -6.98 -4.47 -3.34
C ASN A 10 -7.00 -4.17 -4.84
N GLY A 11 -6.19 -3.22 -5.30
CA GLY A 11 -6.09 -2.82 -6.69
C GLY A 11 -5.27 -3.78 -7.54
N GLN A 12 -4.98 -3.38 -8.78
CA GLN A 12 -4.20 -4.16 -9.74
C GLN A 12 -2.68 -4.05 -9.53
N ILE A 13 -2.21 -3.20 -8.62
CA ILE A 13 -0.79 -2.99 -8.39
C ILE A 13 -0.23 -4.14 -7.57
N THR A 14 0.81 -4.79 -8.08
CA THR A 14 1.42 -5.94 -7.41
C THR A 14 2.20 -5.51 -6.17
N ALA A 15 2.29 -6.40 -5.17
CA ALA A 15 3.12 -6.19 -3.99
C ALA A 15 4.58 -5.86 -4.34
N TYR A 16 5.11 -6.47 -5.40
CA TYR A 16 6.44 -6.17 -5.94
C TYR A 16 6.58 -4.72 -6.40
N LYS A 17 5.60 -4.22 -7.16
CA LYS A 17 5.61 -2.84 -7.68
C LYS A 17 5.53 -1.82 -6.54
N ILE A 18 4.62 -2.04 -5.59
CA ILE A 18 4.51 -1.20 -4.38
C ILE A 18 5.82 -1.25 -3.58
N SER A 19 6.42 -2.43 -3.43
CA SER A 19 7.68 -2.60 -2.69
C SER A 19 8.81 -1.80 -3.31
N LYS A 20 8.97 -1.91 -4.64
CA LYS A 20 9.99 -1.18 -5.40
C LYS A 20 9.84 0.34 -5.25
N ASP A 21 8.61 0.84 -5.30
CA ASP A 21 8.35 2.28 -5.32
C ASP A 21 8.30 2.90 -3.90
N THR A 22 7.95 2.13 -2.86
CA THR A 22 7.79 2.63 -1.47
C THR A 22 8.92 2.24 -0.51
N GLY A 23 9.75 1.27 -0.91
CA GLY A 23 10.76 0.66 -0.04
C GLY A 23 10.18 -0.18 1.11
N ILE A 24 8.87 -0.45 1.11
CA ILE A 24 8.27 -1.39 2.07
C ILE A 24 8.62 -2.81 1.61
N PRO A 25 9.05 -3.73 2.51
CA PRO A 25 9.30 -5.12 2.14
C PRO A 25 8.09 -5.78 1.46
N ASN A 26 8.33 -6.48 0.34
CA ASN A 26 7.29 -7.15 -0.46
C ASN A 26 6.44 -8.11 0.40
N ASN A 27 7.08 -8.89 1.27
CA ASN A 27 6.38 -9.80 2.19
C ASN A 27 5.38 -9.08 3.12
N ASN A 28 5.71 -7.87 3.60
CA ASN A 28 4.81 -7.07 4.41
C ASN A 28 3.60 -6.61 3.60
N ILE A 29 3.80 -6.11 2.39
CA ILE A 29 2.71 -5.69 1.50
C ILE A 29 1.81 -6.89 1.19
N TYR A 30 2.39 -8.03 0.84
CA TYR A 30 1.64 -9.26 0.57
C TYR A 30 0.85 -9.74 1.79
N ALA A 31 1.39 -9.59 3.01
CA ALA A 31 0.66 -9.94 4.22
C ALA A 31 -0.59 -9.07 4.44
N PHE A 32 -0.55 -7.79 4.03
CA PHE A 32 -1.74 -6.93 4.05
C PHE A 32 -2.71 -7.28 2.91
N MET A 33 -2.22 -7.48 1.68
CA MET A 33 -3.06 -7.87 0.52
C MET A 33 -3.78 -9.20 0.72
N SER A 34 -3.11 -10.18 1.33
CA SER A 34 -3.67 -11.51 1.63
C SER A 34 -4.56 -11.53 2.88
N GLY A 35 -4.72 -10.41 3.58
CA GLY A 35 -5.49 -10.32 4.83
C GLY A 35 -4.82 -11.00 6.04
N LYS A 36 -3.63 -11.59 5.89
CA LYS A 36 -2.85 -12.18 7.00
C LYS A 36 -2.54 -11.15 8.09
N ARG A 37 -2.39 -9.87 7.72
CA ARG A 37 -2.25 -8.75 8.65
C ARG A 37 -3.35 -7.73 8.38
N LYS A 38 -4.01 -7.29 9.45
CA LYS A 38 -4.99 -6.20 9.38
C LYS A 38 -4.30 -4.87 9.14
N ILE A 39 -4.90 -4.02 8.31
CA ILE A 39 -4.43 -2.65 8.07
C ILE A 39 -4.48 -1.81 9.37
N ASP A 40 -5.40 -2.13 10.28
CA ASP A 40 -5.47 -1.52 11.61
C ASP A 40 -4.22 -1.78 12.48
N ASN A 41 -3.48 -2.86 12.19
CA ASN A 41 -2.25 -3.21 12.90
C ASN A 41 -0.98 -2.73 12.16
N MET A 42 -1.12 -1.79 11.23
CA MET A 42 -0.02 -1.21 10.46
C MET A 42 0.69 -0.12 11.26
N THR A 43 2.01 -0.01 11.11
CA THR A 43 2.75 1.12 11.71
C THR A 43 2.44 2.42 10.95
N LEU A 44 2.44 3.55 11.66
CA LEU A 44 2.19 4.86 11.06
C LEU A 44 3.11 5.13 9.85
N ALA A 45 4.40 4.82 9.97
CA ALA A 45 5.37 4.99 8.89
C ALA A 45 5.03 4.16 7.63
N THR A 46 4.47 2.96 7.80
CA THR A 46 4.04 2.13 6.65
C THR A 46 2.77 2.70 6.03
N ALA A 47 1.83 3.16 6.85
CA ALA A 47 0.58 3.77 6.39
C ALA A 47 0.84 5.05 5.59
N GLU A 48 1.73 5.92 6.07
CA GLU A 48 2.14 7.15 5.37
C GLU A 48 2.76 6.86 4.00
N LYS A 49 3.68 5.89 3.92
CA LYS A 49 4.30 5.48 2.65
C LYS A 49 3.28 4.98 1.64
N LEU A 50 2.37 4.09 2.06
CA LEU A 50 1.31 3.56 1.18
C LEU A 50 0.33 4.66 0.74
N TYR A 51 -0.08 5.53 1.66
CA TYR A 51 -0.98 6.65 1.36
C TYR A 51 -0.35 7.65 0.38
N ASN A 52 0.92 7.99 0.57
CA ASN A 52 1.67 8.86 -0.34
C ASN A 52 1.82 8.23 -1.72
N TYR A 53 2.02 6.91 -1.79
CA TYR A 53 2.07 6.19 -3.06
C TYR A 53 0.72 6.22 -3.78
N TYR A 54 -0.38 5.93 -3.08
CA TYR A 54 -1.74 6.05 -3.64
C TYR A 54 -2.02 7.44 -4.22
N LYS A 55 -1.61 8.51 -3.52
CA LYS A 55 -1.78 9.87 -4.03
C LYS A 55 -0.98 10.13 -5.31
N GLN A 56 0.22 9.57 -5.43
CA GLN A 56 1.05 9.71 -6.62
C GLN A 56 0.44 8.99 -7.82
N THR A 57 -0.07 7.76 -7.62
CA THR A 57 -0.70 7.00 -8.70
C THR A 57 -2.00 7.65 -9.19
N LYS A 58 -2.80 8.24 -8.29
CA LYS A 58 -4.02 8.98 -8.68
C LYS A 58 -3.76 10.33 -9.32
N LYS A 59 -2.67 11.02 -8.98
CA LYS A 59 -2.31 12.31 -9.60
C LYS A 59 -1.78 12.19 -11.03
N GLY A 60 -1.28 11.02 -11.43
CA GLY A 60 -0.82 10.76 -12.80
C GLY A 60 -1.91 10.43 -13.82
N SER A 61 -3.19 10.41 -13.42
CA SER A 61 -4.34 10.18 -14.30
C SER A 61 -5.07 11.47 -14.71
N LYS A 62 -4.39 12.62 -14.67
CA LYS A 62 -4.88 13.91 -15.19
C LYS A 62 -4.05 14.35 -16.39
#